data_AF-A0A3D0XJR8-F1
#
_entry.id   AF-A0A3D0XJR8-F1
#
_cell.length_a   1.000
_cell.length_b   1.000
_cell.length_c   1.000
_cell.angle_alpha   90.00
_cell.angle_beta   90.00
_cell.angle_gamma   90.00
#
_symmetry.space_group_name_H-M   'P 1'
#
loop_
_entity.id
_entity.type
_entity.pdbx_description
1 polymer ?
#
loop_
_entity_poly.entity_id
_entity_poly.type
_entity_poly.pdbx_seq_one_letter_code
_entity_poly.pdbx_strand_id
1 'polypeptide(L)'
;MNLLDTILVGIKEIWAHKFRSMLTMLGIILGVSSLVAMSALVKGMENGMKEALVAMGGLEKVRVEAQDDLPAYQKHLTDQTPGLLMRDVYALQGGAPLVENITPIVEQHGYRSRINITYQNKRARPWRIYGTWPGILDLEDHRVEHGRMFNEIDNEMARSVCVIGIEIRNDLFGDPEKTGKEIIPVGKVIQINGQPFTIVGMFEHYMTEKERKEKELARLEALKNPQAQVGVVRDKGRSGSGPSGYVFRLKNNSVFIPLQTMMIQFRAAAGVDETADPKLSGIYMKVKDIGVLETALQQIRNVLQVSHNGIEDWTFRTEEDLADGIQLTISNFRMSGVIIAAIALVVGGIGIMNIMLA
;
A
#
# COMPACT_ATOMS: atom_id res chain seq x y z
N MET A 1 9.73 -41.32 51.53
CA MET A 1 10.37 -40.99 50.25
C MET A 1 10.18 -39.51 50.03
N ASN A 2 11.26 -38.73 50.10
CA ASN A 2 11.17 -37.29 49.88
C ASN A 2 11.00 -37.03 48.39
N LEU A 3 10.17 -36.06 48.02
CA LEU A 3 9.91 -35.66 46.63
C LEU A 3 11.21 -35.39 45.84
N LEU A 4 12.20 -34.84 46.54
CA LEU A 4 13.54 -34.57 46.03
C LEU A 4 14.28 -35.85 45.61
N ASP A 5 14.17 -36.94 46.36
CA ASP A 5 14.82 -38.21 46.02
C ASP A 5 14.20 -38.83 44.76
N THR A 6 12.88 -38.73 44.61
CA THR A 6 12.16 -39.22 43.42
C THR A 6 12.54 -38.44 42.16
N ILE A 7 12.66 -37.11 42.26
CA ILE A 7 13.11 -36.27 41.15
C ILE A 7 14.57 -36.60 40.76
N LEU A 8 15.43 -36.81 41.75
CA LEU A 8 16.85 -37.10 41.53
C LEU A 8 17.07 -38.47 40.87
N VAL A 9 16.26 -39.47 41.22
CA VAL A 9 16.20 -40.77 40.53
C VAL A 9 15.73 -40.59 39.08
N GLY A 10 14.67 -39.81 38.85
CA GLY A 10 14.17 -39.54 37.49
C GLY A 10 15.20 -38.87 36.58
N ILE A 11 15.96 -37.90 37.10
CA ILE A 11 17.04 -37.23 36.35
C ILE A 11 18.18 -38.21 36.01
N LYS A 12 18.56 -39.09 36.94
CA LYS A 12 19.57 -40.14 36.66
C LYS A 12 19.14 -41.05 35.52
N GLU A 13 17.86 -41.43 35.48
CA GLU A 13 17.33 -42.33 34.46
C GLU A 13 17.34 -41.70 33.05
N ILE A 14 17.00 -40.41 32.95
CA ILE A 14 17.12 -39.62 31.71
C ILE A 14 18.58 -39.59 31.23
N TRP A 15 19.53 -39.46 32.16
CA TRP A 15 20.96 -39.41 31.85
C TRP A 15 21.56 -40.77 31.48
N ALA A 16 20.96 -41.86 31.94
CA ALA A 16 21.31 -43.22 31.53
C ALA A 16 20.87 -43.49 30.08
N HIS A 17 19.71 -43.00 29.66
CA HIS A 17 19.16 -43.19 28.31
C HIS A 17 19.21 -41.91 27.47
N LYS A 18 20.43 -41.42 27.20
CA LYS A 18 20.67 -40.13 26.50
C LYS A 18 20.04 -40.05 25.11
N PHE A 19 20.18 -41.09 24.29
CA PHE A 19 19.68 -41.08 22.91
C PHE A 19 18.14 -41.12 22.86
N ARG A 20 17.55 -41.93 23.75
CA ARG A 20 16.10 -42.06 23.93
C ARG A 20 15.48 -40.72 24.34
N SER A 21 16.03 -40.12 25.38
CA SER A 21 15.58 -38.84 25.92
C SER A 21 15.78 -37.68 24.94
N MET A 22 16.87 -37.69 24.16
CA MET A 22 17.11 -36.68 23.13
C MET A 22 16.09 -36.75 22.01
N LEU A 23 15.79 -37.95 21.51
CA LEU A 23 14.88 -38.13 20.36
C LEU A 23 13.42 -37.78 20.73
N THR A 24 12.99 -38.10 21.95
CA THR A 24 11.65 -37.71 22.45
C THR A 24 11.55 -36.20 22.66
N MET A 25 12.55 -35.57 23.28
CA MET A 25 12.59 -34.11 23.44
C MET A 25 12.60 -33.40 22.08
N LEU A 26 13.36 -33.90 21.11
CA LEU A 26 13.44 -33.30 19.77
C LEU A 26 12.09 -33.35 19.04
N GLY A 27 11.33 -34.44 19.17
CA GLY A 27 9.98 -34.53 18.62
C GLY A 27 9.02 -33.49 19.21
N ILE A 28 9.05 -33.31 20.54
CA ILE A 28 8.24 -32.29 21.23
C ILE A 28 8.66 -30.88 20.82
N ILE A 29 9.98 -30.62 20.81
CA ILE A 29 10.53 -29.32 20.43
C ILE A 29 10.12 -28.98 19.01
N LEU A 30 10.35 -29.85 18.03
CA LEU A 30 9.99 -29.59 16.63
C LEU A 30 8.47 -29.38 16.46
N GLY A 31 7.64 -30.17 17.15
CA GLY A 31 6.18 -30.01 17.10
C GLY A 31 5.72 -28.66 17.63
N VAL A 32 6.16 -28.27 18.84
CA VAL A 32 5.82 -26.98 19.45
C VAL A 32 6.43 -25.81 18.66
N SER A 33 7.67 -25.95 18.18
CA SER A 33 8.35 -24.93 17.38
C SER A 33 7.60 -24.63 16.09
N SER A 34 7.13 -25.66 15.39
CA SER A 34 6.36 -25.53 14.15
C SER A 34 5.04 -24.78 14.37
N LEU A 35 4.31 -25.12 15.44
CA LEU A 35 3.07 -24.43 15.80
C LEU A 35 3.31 -22.96 16.14
N VAL A 36 4.32 -22.66 16.97
CA VAL A 36 4.67 -21.29 17.35
C VAL A 36 5.12 -20.49 16.13
N ALA A 37 5.95 -21.08 15.27
CA ALA A 37 6.41 -20.44 14.04
C ALA A 37 5.25 -20.11 13.10
N MET A 38 4.33 -21.05 12.87
CA MET A 38 3.15 -20.80 12.01
C MET A 38 2.22 -19.75 12.61
N SER A 39 1.98 -19.77 13.92
CA SER A 39 1.20 -18.72 14.59
C SER A 39 1.82 -17.34 14.44
N ALA A 40 3.15 -17.24 14.61
CA ALA A 40 3.88 -16.00 14.42
C ALA A 40 3.83 -15.50 12.97
N LEU A 41 3.93 -16.40 11.99
CA LEU A 41 3.82 -16.07 10.56
C LEU A 41 2.43 -15.55 10.22
N VAL A 42 1.36 -16.25 10.63
CA VAL A 42 -0.03 -15.82 10.38
C VAL A 42 -0.29 -14.45 11.00
N LYS A 43 0.12 -14.24 12.25
CA LYS A 43 -0.03 -12.94 12.94
C LYS A 43 0.78 -11.84 12.25
N GLY A 44 1.97 -12.15 11.74
CA GLY A 44 2.78 -11.23 10.95
C GLY A 44 2.11 -10.81 9.64
N MET A 45 1.47 -11.76 8.95
CA MET A 45 0.69 -11.49 7.74
C MET A 45 -0.53 -10.62 8.06
N GLU A 46 -1.32 -10.98 9.08
CA GLU A 46 -2.48 -10.20 9.54
C GLU A 46 -2.11 -8.73 9.82
N ASN A 47 -1.03 -8.51 10.58
CA ASN A 47 -0.57 -7.16 10.89
C ASN A 47 -0.11 -6.40 9.64
N GLY A 48 0.73 -7.02 8.79
CA GLY A 48 1.23 -6.36 7.58
C GLY A 48 0.12 -6.03 6.57
N MET A 49 -0.96 -6.83 6.54
CA MET A 49 -2.13 -6.58 5.71
C MET A 49 -3.02 -5.48 6.28
N LYS A 50 -3.20 -5.44 7.61
CA LYS A 50 -3.86 -4.31 8.29
C LYS A 50 -3.12 -2.99 8.03
N GLU A 51 -1.80 -3.00 8.12
CA GLU A 51 -0.96 -1.84 7.77
C GLU A 51 -1.19 -1.40 6.33
N ALA A 52 -1.21 -2.34 5.39
CA ALA A 52 -1.47 -2.04 3.97
C ALA A 52 -2.87 -1.44 3.75
N LEU A 53 -3.89 -1.99 4.41
CA LEU A 53 -5.28 -1.51 4.30
C LEU A 53 -5.42 -0.07 4.82
N VAL A 54 -4.83 0.23 5.98
CA VAL A 54 -4.77 1.60 6.51
C VAL A 54 -4.03 2.51 5.54
N ALA A 55 -2.89 2.05 5.01
CA ALA A 55 -2.13 2.82 4.03
C ALA A 55 -2.92 3.06 2.73
N MET A 56 -3.86 2.21 2.32
CA MET A 56 -4.67 2.47 1.12
C MET A 56 -5.83 3.45 1.36
N GLY A 57 -6.01 3.96 2.59
CA GLY A 57 -7.10 4.87 2.95
C GLY A 57 -8.22 4.22 3.77
N GLY A 58 -8.10 2.93 4.11
CA GLY A 58 -9.08 2.19 4.91
C GLY A 58 -10.33 1.74 4.13
N LEU A 59 -11.22 1.03 4.82
CA LEU A 59 -12.44 0.44 4.23
C LEU A 59 -13.49 1.47 3.82
N GLU A 60 -13.42 2.67 4.39
CA GLU A 60 -14.36 3.77 4.12
C GLU A 60 -14.12 4.42 2.75
N LYS A 61 -13.00 4.12 2.10
CA LYS A 61 -12.65 4.69 0.80
C LYS A 61 -13.40 3.99 -0.32
N VAL A 62 -14.03 4.81 -1.17
CA VAL A 62 -14.70 4.38 -2.39
C VAL A 62 -14.07 5.11 -3.57
N ARG A 63 -13.78 4.36 -4.64
CA ARG A 63 -13.32 4.94 -5.90
C ARG A 63 -14.31 4.62 -6.99
N VAL A 64 -14.67 5.63 -7.76
CA VAL A 64 -15.38 5.48 -9.02
C VAL A 64 -14.34 5.56 -10.12
N GLU A 65 -14.20 4.50 -10.91
CA GLU A 65 -13.27 4.43 -12.03
C GLU A 65 -14.07 4.35 -13.34
N ALA A 66 -13.57 5.01 -14.39
CA ALA A 66 -14.17 4.88 -15.71
C ALA A 66 -13.95 3.45 -16.24
N GLN A 67 -14.96 2.91 -16.91
CA GLN A 67 -14.94 1.56 -17.46
C GLN A 67 -15.09 1.62 -18.99
N ASP A 68 -14.08 1.09 -19.70
CA ASP A 68 -14.07 1.08 -21.16
C ASP A 68 -14.99 -0.02 -21.75
N ASP A 69 -15.16 -1.14 -21.05
CA ASP A 69 -15.99 -2.27 -21.52
C ASP A 69 -17.34 -2.28 -20.81
N LEU A 70 -18.37 -1.76 -21.47
CA LEU A 70 -19.73 -1.75 -20.95
C LEU A 70 -20.28 -3.18 -20.74
N PRO A 71 -21.27 -3.34 -19.83
CA PRO A 71 -21.99 -4.60 -19.69
C PRO A 71 -22.56 -5.09 -21.03
N ALA A 72 -22.67 -6.41 -21.20
CA ALA A 72 -23.07 -7.04 -22.47
C ALA A 72 -24.39 -6.48 -23.05
N TYR A 73 -25.32 -6.07 -22.19
CA TYR A 73 -26.62 -5.51 -22.57
C TYR A 73 -26.57 -4.03 -23.01
N GLN A 74 -25.50 -3.30 -22.66
CA GLN A 74 -25.25 -1.90 -23.06
C GLN A 74 -24.08 -1.75 -24.04
N LYS A 75 -23.46 -2.84 -24.48
CA LYS A 75 -22.27 -2.81 -25.34
C LYS A 75 -22.45 -2.04 -26.66
N HIS A 76 -23.69 -1.86 -27.11
CA HIS A 76 -24.01 -1.04 -28.29
C HIS A 76 -23.96 0.48 -28.02
N LEU A 77 -23.75 0.92 -26.76
CA LEU A 77 -23.69 2.32 -26.33
C LEU A 77 -22.25 2.80 -26.08
N THR A 78 -21.23 1.99 -26.37
CA THR A 78 -19.82 2.33 -26.07
C THR A 78 -19.41 3.68 -26.67
N ASP A 79 -19.84 3.97 -27.90
CA ASP A 79 -19.51 5.24 -28.58
C ASP A 79 -20.27 6.45 -28.02
N GLN A 80 -21.28 6.23 -27.17
CA GLN A 80 -22.11 7.27 -26.55
C GLN A 80 -21.72 7.55 -25.09
N THR A 81 -20.64 6.91 -24.60
CA THR A 81 -20.19 7.05 -23.21
C THR A 81 -19.67 8.46 -22.94
N PRO A 82 -20.26 9.19 -21.96
CA PRO A 82 -19.72 10.49 -21.58
C PRO A 82 -18.36 10.36 -20.88
N GLY A 83 -18.12 9.25 -20.18
CA GLY A 83 -17.01 9.09 -19.24
C GLY A 83 -17.20 9.93 -17.98
N LEU A 84 -16.27 9.80 -17.04
CA LEU A 84 -16.29 10.59 -15.81
C LEU A 84 -15.85 12.03 -16.07
N LEU A 85 -16.66 12.98 -15.67
CA LEU A 85 -16.45 14.41 -15.90
C LEU A 85 -16.54 15.19 -14.57
N MET A 86 -16.07 16.44 -14.60
CA MET A 86 -16.18 17.33 -13.43
C MET A 86 -17.63 17.58 -13.01
N ARG A 87 -18.61 17.53 -13.94
CA ARG A 87 -20.03 17.64 -13.59
C ARG A 87 -20.49 16.54 -12.63
N ASP A 88 -19.93 15.34 -12.75
CA ASP A 88 -20.30 14.20 -11.91
C ASP A 88 -19.79 14.40 -10.49
N VAL A 89 -18.61 15.01 -10.33
CA VAL A 89 -18.07 15.41 -9.02
C VAL A 89 -19.03 16.36 -8.31
N TYR A 90 -19.48 17.41 -8.99
CA TYR A 90 -20.43 18.38 -8.41
C TYR A 90 -21.81 17.77 -8.16
N ALA A 91 -22.28 16.88 -9.05
CA ALA A 91 -23.53 16.15 -8.86
C ALA A 91 -23.46 15.24 -7.61
N LEU A 92 -22.33 14.57 -7.39
CA LEU A 92 -22.11 13.74 -6.21
C LEU A 92 -22.03 14.57 -4.93
N GLN A 93 -21.38 15.74 -4.96
CA GLN A 93 -21.35 16.66 -3.82
C GLN A 93 -22.74 17.12 -3.39
N GLY A 94 -23.67 17.33 -4.35
CA GLY A 94 -25.05 17.72 -4.06
C GLY A 94 -26.02 16.56 -3.81
N GLY A 95 -25.74 15.38 -4.38
CA GLY A 95 -26.69 14.27 -4.46
C GLY A 95 -26.42 13.06 -3.55
N ALA A 96 -25.22 12.95 -2.98
CA ALA A 96 -24.82 11.81 -2.14
C ALA A 96 -24.38 12.29 -0.73
N PRO A 97 -25.31 12.55 0.21
CA PRO A 97 -24.97 13.11 1.53
C PRO A 97 -24.24 12.13 2.47
N LEU A 98 -24.16 10.83 2.13
CA LEU A 98 -23.45 9.83 2.92
C LEU A 98 -21.94 9.76 2.62
N VAL A 99 -21.49 10.43 1.56
CA VAL A 99 -20.08 10.55 1.22
C VAL A 99 -19.52 11.92 1.61
N GLU A 100 -18.25 11.93 1.93
CA GLU A 100 -17.45 13.09 2.28
C GLU A 100 -16.17 13.11 1.46
N ASN A 101 -15.53 14.27 1.43
CA ASN A 101 -14.21 14.49 0.83
C ASN A 101 -14.11 13.97 -0.61
N ILE A 102 -15.08 14.35 -1.45
CA ILE A 102 -15.13 13.96 -2.86
C ILE A 102 -14.02 14.69 -3.62
N THR A 103 -13.12 13.92 -4.21
CA THR A 103 -11.93 14.41 -4.88
C THR A 103 -11.81 13.82 -6.29
N PRO A 104 -11.77 14.66 -7.34
CA PRO A 104 -11.49 14.22 -8.70
C PRO A 104 -10.02 13.83 -8.87
N ILE A 105 -9.79 12.84 -9.72
CA ILE A 105 -8.44 12.36 -10.04
C ILE A 105 -8.27 12.20 -11.54
N VAL A 106 -7.15 12.73 -12.02
CA VAL A 106 -6.57 12.41 -13.32
C VAL A 106 -5.25 11.69 -13.07
N GLU A 107 -5.13 10.45 -13.52
CA GLU A 107 -3.93 9.63 -13.34
C GLU A 107 -3.20 9.46 -14.66
N GLN A 108 -1.90 9.76 -14.66
CA GLN A 108 -1.02 9.38 -15.76
C GLN A 108 -0.11 8.23 -15.33
N HIS A 109 -0.24 7.09 -16.01
CA HIS A 109 0.52 5.87 -15.70
C HIS A 109 1.89 5.88 -16.39
N GLY A 110 2.97 5.73 -15.60
CA GLY A 110 4.35 5.79 -16.08
C GLY A 110 4.81 4.63 -16.97
N TYR A 111 4.06 3.51 -17.02
CA TYR A 111 4.42 2.36 -17.86
C TYR A 111 3.95 2.50 -19.32
N ARG A 112 2.82 3.17 -19.56
CA ARG A 112 2.28 3.44 -20.91
C ARG A 112 2.63 4.84 -21.41
N SER A 113 2.70 5.83 -20.51
CA SER A 113 3.20 7.18 -20.82
C SER A 113 4.67 7.26 -20.44
N ARG A 114 5.54 7.76 -21.33
CA ARG A 114 6.98 7.99 -21.06
C ARG A 114 7.19 9.15 -20.07
N ILE A 115 6.61 9.05 -18.88
CA ILE A 115 6.72 10.07 -17.84
C ILE A 115 8.16 10.08 -17.35
N ASN A 116 8.85 11.18 -17.61
CA ASN A 116 10.20 11.38 -17.13
C ASN A 116 10.22 12.65 -16.30
N ILE A 117 10.68 12.50 -15.06
CA ILE A 117 11.01 13.63 -14.20
C ILE A 117 12.51 13.81 -14.26
N THR A 118 12.96 15.02 -14.57
CA THR A 118 14.38 15.34 -14.66
C THR A 118 14.74 16.49 -13.74
N TYR A 119 15.94 16.39 -13.17
CA TYR A 119 16.57 17.45 -12.40
C TYR A 119 18.06 17.39 -12.68
N GLN A 120 18.60 18.44 -13.29
CA GLN A 120 20.00 18.46 -13.75
C GLN A 120 20.30 17.22 -14.64
N ASN A 121 21.32 16.43 -14.31
CA ASN A 121 21.68 15.20 -15.01
C ASN A 121 21.00 13.93 -14.45
N LYS A 122 20.11 14.06 -13.47
CA LYS A 122 19.41 12.92 -12.85
C LYS A 122 17.98 12.80 -13.38
N ARG A 123 17.47 11.57 -13.38
CA ARG A 123 16.13 11.23 -13.87
C ARG A 123 15.44 10.30 -12.89
N ALA A 124 14.16 10.54 -12.66
CA ALA A 124 13.27 9.67 -11.90
C ALA A 124 12.10 9.24 -12.79
N ARG A 125 11.61 8.03 -12.53
CA ARG A 125 10.44 7.47 -13.22
C ARG A 125 9.36 7.19 -12.20
N PRO A 126 8.38 8.10 -12.06
CA PRO A 126 7.27 7.88 -11.14
C PRO A 126 6.44 6.69 -11.60
N TRP A 127 5.86 5.97 -10.64
CA TRP A 127 4.86 4.96 -10.95
C TRP A 127 3.62 5.64 -11.54
N ARG A 128 3.15 6.70 -10.86
CA ARG A 128 2.00 7.52 -11.26
C ARG A 128 2.22 8.98 -10.95
N ILE A 129 1.64 9.82 -11.81
CA ILE A 129 1.38 11.24 -11.52
C ILE A 129 -0.11 11.40 -11.30
N TYR A 130 -0.46 12.04 -10.19
CA TYR A 130 -1.82 12.34 -9.78
C TYR A 130 -2.09 13.83 -9.97
N GLY A 131 -3.03 14.18 -10.83
CA GLY A 131 -3.69 15.48 -10.86
C GLY A 131 -4.92 15.43 -9.97
N THR A 132 -4.95 16.18 -8.87
CA THR A 132 -6.04 16.05 -7.88
C THR A 132 -6.25 17.31 -7.04
N TRP A 133 -7.26 17.28 -6.18
CA TRP A 133 -7.53 18.30 -5.17
C TRP A 133 -6.79 18.02 -3.85
N PRO A 134 -6.60 19.03 -2.99
CA PRO A 134 -5.90 18.86 -1.71
C PRO A 134 -6.52 17.82 -0.77
N GLY A 135 -7.82 17.55 -0.89
CA GLY A 135 -8.55 16.57 -0.08
C GLY A 135 -8.05 15.12 -0.19
N ILE A 136 -7.22 14.82 -1.21
CA ILE A 136 -6.63 13.49 -1.40
C ILE A 136 -5.78 13.01 -0.22
N LEU A 137 -5.21 13.93 0.58
CA LEU A 137 -4.38 13.57 1.73
C LEU A 137 -5.14 12.69 2.72
N ASP A 138 -6.38 13.08 3.05
CA ASP A 138 -7.19 12.37 4.03
C ASP A 138 -7.77 11.07 3.44
N LEU A 139 -8.01 11.03 2.13
CA LEU A 139 -8.51 9.84 1.43
C LEU A 139 -7.47 8.73 1.34
N GLU A 140 -6.21 9.10 1.13
CA GLU A 140 -5.11 8.15 0.92
C GLU A 140 -4.21 8.01 2.15
N ASP A 141 -4.56 8.63 3.29
CA ASP A 141 -3.72 8.74 4.49
C ASP A 141 -2.27 9.12 4.14
N HIS A 142 -2.11 10.21 3.39
CA HIS A 142 -0.81 10.79 3.09
C HIS A 142 -0.47 11.89 4.10
N ARG A 143 0.75 11.85 4.63
CA ARG A 143 1.32 12.86 5.51
C ARG A 143 2.50 13.55 4.85
N VAL A 144 2.47 14.87 4.88
CA VAL A 144 3.58 15.71 4.38
C VAL A 144 4.60 15.84 5.51
N GLU A 145 5.81 15.34 5.29
CA GLU A 145 6.91 15.43 6.26
C GLU A 145 7.58 16.81 6.20
N HIS A 146 7.79 17.32 4.98
CA HIS A 146 8.46 18.59 4.75
C HIS A 146 7.67 19.47 3.79
N GLY A 147 7.56 20.76 4.10
CA GLY A 147 6.84 21.74 3.27
C GLY A 147 5.33 21.72 3.52
N ARG A 148 4.54 21.78 2.45
CA ARG A 148 3.07 21.76 2.52
C ARG A 148 2.45 21.04 1.33
N MET A 149 1.20 20.63 1.50
CA MET A 149 0.35 20.29 0.35
C MET A 149 -0.02 21.55 -0.42
N PHE A 150 -0.26 21.41 -1.73
CA PHE A 150 -0.90 22.48 -2.51
C PHE A 150 -2.30 22.74 -1.96
N ASN A 151 -2.81 23.96 -2.09
CA ASN A 151 -4.13 24.33 -1.58
C ASN A 151 -5.11 24.61 -2.74
N GLU A 152 -6.35 24.99 -2.39
CA GLU A 152 -7.39 25.30 -3.38
C GLU A 152 -6.97 26.44 -4.31
N ILE A 153 -6.32 27.49 -3.79
CA ILE A 153 -5.81 28.61 -4.60
C ILE A 153 -4.76 28.14 -5.61
N ASP A 154 -3.83 27.26 -5.20
CA ASP A 154 -2.84 26.68 -6.11
C ASP A 154 -3.51 25.87 -7.23
N ASN A 155 -4.61 25.19 -6.92
CA ASN A 155 -5.41 24.46 -7.90
C ASN A 155 -6.19 25.40 -8.82
N GLU A 156 -6.96 26.36 -8.30
CA GLU A 156 -7.74 27.29 -9.12
C GLU A 156 -6.85 28.11 -10.07
N MET A 157 -5.70 28.56 -9.59
CA MET A 157 -4.74 29.32 -10.40
C MET A 157 -3.86 28.45 -11.31
N ALA A 158 -4.04 27.12 -11.31
CA ALA A 158 -3.23 26.18 -12.08
C ALA A 158 -1.71 26.36 -11.88
N ARG A 159 -1.28 26.59 -10.64
CA ARG A 159 0.14 26.83 -10.35
C ARG A 159 0.95 25.57 -10.63
N SER A 160 2.14 25.74 -11.22
CA SER A 160 3.10 24.66 -11.46
C SER A 160 3.83 24.26 -10.19
N VAL A 161 3.09 23.68 -9.25
CA VAL A 161 3.58 23.16 -7.98
C VAL A 161 3.38 21.65 -7.90
N CYS A 162 4.25 20.96 -7.17
CA CYS A 162 4.15 19.52 -7.00
C CYS A 162 4.54 19.10 -5.58
N VAL A 163 3.99 17.96 -5.16
CA VAL A 163 4.35 17.25 -3.94
C VAL A 163 4.88 15.88 -4.36
N ILE A 164 6.04 15.49 -3.82
CA ILE A 164 6.75 14.29 -4.28
C ILE A 164 6.85 13.24 -3.18
N GLY A 165 6.85 11.97 -3.60
CA GLY A 165 7.22 10.84 -2.76
C GLY A 165 8.74 10.72 -2.55
N ILE A 166 9.10 9.94 -1.55
CA ILE A 166 10.47 9.75 -1.08
C ILE A 166 11.39 9.09 -2.13
N GLU A 167 10.84 8.20 -2.99
CA GLU A 167 11.61 7.50 -4.02
C GLU A 167 12.02 8.46 -5.15
N ILE A 168 11.12 9.38 -5.50
CA ILE A 168 11.42 10.46 -6.47
C ILE A 168 12.53 11.37 -5.94
N ARG A 169 12.50 11.71 -4.64
CA ARG A 169 13.57 12.46 -3.99
C ARG A 169 14.89 11.73 -4.05
N ASN A 170 14.90 10.42 -3.76
CA ASN A 170 16.11 9.58 -3.81
C ASN A 170 16.72 9.55 -5.22
N ASP A 171 15.90 9.36 -6.24
CA ASP A 171 16.35 9.28 -7.63
C ASP A 171 16.90 10.63 -8.14
N LEU A 172 16.25 11.75 -7.79
CA LEU A 172 16.62 13.07 -8.30
C LEU A 172 17.70 13.78 -7.49
N PHE A 173 17.73 13.61 -6.17
CA PHE A 173 18.63 14.35 -5.29
C PHE A 173 19.69 13.46 -4.64
N GLY A 174 19.45 12.15 -4.56
CA GLY A 174 20.30 11.18 -3.90
C GLY A 174 19.67 10.66 -2.62
N ASP A 175 20.16 9.51 -2.16
CA ASP A 175 19.70 8.87 -0.94
C ASP A 175 20.43 9.47 0.29
N PRO A 176 19.70 9.99 1.29
CA PRO A 176 20.29 10.46 2.55
C PRO A 176 21.20 9.44 3.23
N GLU A 177 20.88 8.15 3.12
CA GLU A 177 21.68 7.07 3.74
C GLU A 177 23.05 6.90 3.07
N LYS A 178 23.14 7.20 1.77
CA LYS A 178 24.40 7.11 0.99
C LYS A 178 25.22 8.40 1.08
N THR A 179 24.55 9.53 1.29
CA THR A 179 25.17 10.86 1.30
C THR A 179 25.48 11.36 2.71
N GLY A 180 24.92 10.72 3.75
CA GLY A 180 25.11 11.08 5.15
C GLY A 180 24.45 12.39 5.56
N LYS A 181 23.60 12.97 4.69
CA LYS A 181 22.89 14.23 4.92
C LYS A 181 21.44 14.10 4.49
N GLU A 182 20.54 14.62 5.31
CA GLU A 182 19.13 14.73 4.93
C GLU A 182 18.97 15.76 3.82
N ILE A 183 18.28 15.37 2.75
CA ILE A 183 18.07 16.22 1.57
C ILE A 183 16.59 16.56 1.49
N ILE A 184 16.29 17.84 1.73
CA ILE A 184 14.94 18.39 1.66
C ILE A 184 14.83 19.22 0.38
N PRO A 185 14.19 18.70 -0.69
CA PRO A 185 14.16 19.36 -2.00
C PRO A 185 13.06 20.43 -2.14
N VAL A 186 12.44 20.87 -1.05
CA VAL A 186 11.38 21.91 -1.08
C VAL A 186 11.94 23.22 -1.64
N GLY A 187 11.20 23.84 -2.55
CA GLY A 187 11.58 25.05 -3.29
C GLY A 187 12.45 24.80 -4.52
N LYS A 188 12.89 23.56 -4.78
CA LYS A 188 13.60 23.24 -6.03
C LYS A 188 12.62 23.08 -7.19
N VAL A 189 13.08 23.45 -8.38
CA VAL A 189 12.32 23.29 -9.62
C VAL A 189 12.77 22.01 -10.32
N ILE A 190 11.84 21.10 -10.56
CA ILE A 190 12.01 19.87 -11.33
C ILE A 190 11.28 19.97 -12.66
N GLN A 191 11.70 19.21 -13.65
CA GLN A 191 11.06 19.17 -14.96
C GLN A 191 10.25 17.89 -15.08
N ILE A 192 8.92 18.00 -15.21
CA ILE A 192 8.03 16.87 -15.44
C ILE A 192 7.60 16.92 -16.90
N ASN A 193 8.02 15.95 -17.71
CA ASN A 193 7.80 15.95 -19.17
C ASN A 193 8.24 17.25 -19.87
N GLY A 194 9.29 17.90 -19.35
CA GLY A 194 9.82 19.16 -19.89
C GLY A 194 9.11 20.43 -19.41
N GLN A 195 8.12 20.32 -18.52
CA GLN A 195 7.47 21.47 -17.87
C GLN A 195 8.05 21.70 -16.46
N PRO A 196 8.34 22.94 -16.06
CA PRO A 196 8.92 23.26 -14.76
C PRO A 196 7.87 23.21 -13.65
N PHE A 197 8.14 22.45 -12.59
CA PHE A 197 7.33 22.37 -11.37
C PHE A 197 8.17 22.69 -10.14
N THR A 198 7.64 23.53 -9.25
CA THR A 198 8.27 23.80 -7.95
C THR A 198 7.81 22.78 -6.93
N ILE A 199 8.75 22.14 -6.24
CA ILE A 199 8.42 21.22 -5.14
C ILE A 199 7.97 22.05 -3.94
N VAL A 200 6.70 21.92 -3.54
CA VAL A 200 6.14 22.62 -2.37
C VAL A 200 6.06 21.72 -1.13
N GLY A 201 6.09 20.41 -1.34
CA GLY A 201 6.04 19.44 -0.25
C GLY A 201 6.71 18.11 -0.61
N MET A 202 7.02 17.35 0.42
CA MET A 202 7.52 15.99 0.35
C MET A 202 6.79 15.12 1.38
N PHE A 203 6.30 13.96 0.94
CA PHE A 203 5.66 13.01 1.83
C PHE A 203 6.66 12.31 2.74
N GLU A 204 6.15 11.81 3.87
CA GLU A 204 6.91 10.92 4.73
C GLU A 204 7.30 9.62 4.02
N HIS A 205 8.35 8.98 4.52
CA HIS A 205 8.75 7.67 4.03
C HIS A 205 7.82 6.59 4.57
N TYR A 206 6.92 6.09 3.73
CA TYR A 206 6.07 4.96 4.10
C TYR A 206 6.84 3.65 4.00
N MET A 207 6.87 2.89 5.08
CA MET A 207 7.49 1.57 5.11
C MET A 207 6.73 0.70 6.09
N THR A 208 6.84 -0.61 5.92
CA THR A 208 6.24 -1.56 6.87
C THR A 208 6.84 -1.39 8.27
N GLU A 209 6.11 -1.75 9.31
CA GLU A 209 6.66 -1.72 10.68
C GLU A 209 7.94 -2.57 10.81
N LYS A 210 7.98 -3.68 10.08
CA LYS A 210 9.17 -4.54 10.00
C LYS A 210 10.39 -3.79 9.44
N GLU A 211 10.24 -3.13 8.29
CA GLU A 211 11.33 -2.36 7.67
C GLU A 211 11.78 -1.20 8.55
N ARG A 212 10.85 -0.52 9.22
CA ARG A 212 11.15 0.54 10.18
C ARG A 212 12.02 0.03 11.34
N LYS A 213 11.66 -1.11 11.93
CA LYS A 213 12.46 -1.75 13.00
C LYS A 213 13.83 -2.21 12.51
N GLU A 214 13.90 -2.79 11.31
CA GLU A 214 15.17 -3.21 10.71
C GLU A 214 16.10 -2.01 10.46
N LYS A 215 15.56 -0.89 9.97
CA LYS A 215 16.32 0.35 9.79
C LYS A 215 16.76 0.96 11.11
N GLU A 216 15.90 0.97 12.11
CA GLU A 216 16.24 1.47 13.45
C GLU A 216 17.36 0.65 14.08
N LEU A 217 17.30 -0.69 13.98
CA LEU A 217 18.34 -1.58 14.45
C LEU A 217 19.67 -1.34 13.72
N ALA A 218 19.63 -1.25 12.39
CA ALA A 218 20.83 -0.96 11.58
C ALA A 218 21.45 0.40 11.95
N ARG A 219 20.63 1.41 12.23
CA ARG A 219 21.10 2.73 12.70
C ARG A 219 21.77 2.64 14.07
N LEU A 220 21.19 1.88 15.00
CA LEU A 220 21.76 1.64 16.32
C LEU A 220 23.07 0.84 16.25
N GLU A 221 23.15 -0.14 15.35
CA GLU A 221 24.39 -0.89 15.09
C GLU A 221 25.48 -0.01 14.49
N ALA A 222 25.13 0.88 13.54
CA ALA A 222 26.06 1.84 12.96
C ALA A 222 26.58 2.87 14.00
N LEU A 223 25.72 3.31 14.91
CA LEU A 223 26.11 4.17 16.04
C LEU A 223 27.06 3.47 17.02
N LYS A 224 26.84 2.18 17.29
CA LYS A 224 27.69 1.38 18.17
C LYS A 224 29.04 1.04 17.54
N ASN A 225 29.12 0.98 16.22
CA ASN A 225 30.34 0.56 15.51
C ASN A 225 30.72 1.54 14.37
N PRO A 226 31.29 2.71 14.69
CA PRO A 226 31.60 3.75 13.69
C PRO A 226 32.60 3.30 12.62
N GLN A 227 33.46 2.31 12.94
CA GLN A 227 34.47 1.77 12.03
C GLN A 227 33.93 0.68 11.09
N ALA A 228 32.71 0.17 11.30
CA ALA A 228 32.10 -0.87 10.46
C ALA A 228 31.44 -0.31 9.18
N GLN A 229 31.41 1.02 9.00
CA GLN A 229 30.75 1.69 7.88
C GLN A 229 31.44 1.53 6.50
N VAL A 230 32.54 0.78 6.40
CA VAL A 230 33.23 0.51 5.12
C VAL A 230 32.68 -0.75 4.41
N GLY A 231 31.70 -1.43 5.00
CA GLY A 231 30.97 -2.49 4.30
C GLY A 231 30.02 -1.91 3.26
N VAL A 232 30.14 -2.35 2.00
CA VAL A 232 29.10 -2.14 0.99
C VAL A 232 27.79 -2.61 1.60
N VAL A 233 26.88 -1.68 1.91
CA VAL A 233 25.50 -2.02 2.25
C VAL A 233 25.01 -2.79 1.05
N ARG A 234 24.93 -4.12 1.16
CA ARG A 234 24.33 -4.95 0.14
C ARG A 234 22.93 -4.39 0.01
N ASP A 235 22.67 -3.76 -1.12
CA ASP A 235 21.34 -3.41 -1.56
C ASP A 235 20.58 -4.74 -1.57
N LYS A 236 19.91 -5.05 -0.46
CA LYS A 236 19.01 -6.20 -0.35
C LYS A 236 17.87 -5.80 -1.28
N GLY A 237 18.07 -6.10 -2.57
CA GLY A 237 17.44 -5.36 -3.66
C GLY A 237 15.96 -5.17 -3.43
N ARG A 238 15.47 -3.93 -3.66
CA ARG A 238 14.05 -3.52 -3.60
C ARG A 238 13.17 -4.48 -2.79
N SER A 239 13.44 -4.58 -1.48
CA SER A 239 12.64 -5.42 -0.59
C SER A 239 11.22 -4.88 -0.57
N GLY A 240 10.28 -5.65 -1.09
CA GLY A 240 8.88 -5.26 -1.20
C GLY A 240 8.03 -6.26 -1.96
N SER A 241 8.45 -7.54 -2.06
CA SER A 241 7.74 -8.58 -2.82
C SER A 241 6.49 -9.12 -2.11
N GLY A 242 6.09 -8.52 -0.98
CA GLY A 242 4.82 -8.82 -0.34
C GLY A 242 3.71 -7.87 -0.82
N PRO A 243 2.42 -8.28 -0.78
CA PRO A 243 1.29 -7.43 -1.15
C PRO A 243 1.29 -6.07 -0.42
N SER A 244 1.71 -6.06 0.84
CA SER A 244 1.84 -4.85 1.68
C SER A 244 2.97 -3.92 1.22
N GLY A 245 4.15 -4.46 0.91
CA GLY A 245 5.30 -3.67 0.43
C GLY A 245 5.05 -2.99 -0.92
N TYR A 246 4.18 -3.58 -1.76
CA TYR A 246 3.76 -2.96 -3.01
C TYR A 246 3.04 -1.62 -2.79
N VAL A 247 2.09 -1.56 -1.86
CA VAL A 247 1.31 -0.34 -1.55
C VAL A 247 2.23 0.79 -1.10
N PHE A 248 3.14 0.51 -0.18
CA PHE A 248 4.10 1.50 0.31
C PHE A 248 5.03 2.00 -0.80
N ARG A 249 5.48 1.10 -1.69
CA ARG A 249 6.26 1.49 -2.87
C ARG A 249 5.46 2.41 -3.81
N LEU A 250 4.17 2.16 -3.99
CA LEU A 250 3.32 3.03 -4.80
C LEU A 250 3.23 4.44 -4.21
N LYS A 251 2.99 4.55 -2.89
CA LYS A 251 2.98 5.83 -2.19
C LYS A 251 4.31 6.57 -2.33
N ASN A 252 5.40 5.86 -2.07
CA ASN A 252 6.76 6.41 -2.13
C ASN A 252 7.18 6.85 -3.54
N ASN A 253 6.64 6.21 -4.58
CA ASN A 253 6.96 6.47 -5.98
C ASN A 253 5.82 7.19 -6.74
N SER A 254 5.25 8.21 -6.11
CA SER A 254 4.17 8.99 -6.69
C SER A 254 4.51 10.49 -6.67
N VAL A 255 3.88 11.23 -7.58
CA VAL A 255 3.93 12.70 -7.61
C VAL A 255 2.53 13.24 -7.74
N PHE A 256 2.22 14.25 -6.94
CA PHE A 256 0.93 14.91 -6.91
C PHE A 256 1.08 16.34 -7.40
N ILE A 257 0.20 16.73 -8.31
CA ILE A 257 0.08 18.10 -8.82
C ILE A 257 -1.38 18.54 -8.75
N PRO A 258 -1.66 19.85 -8.74
CA PRO A 258 -3.04 20.32 -8.77
C PRO A 258 -3.76 19.82 -10.03
N LEU A 259 -5.03 19.43 -9.86
CA LEU A 259 -5.88 18.91 -10.93
C LEU A 259 -5.91 19.86 -12.14
N GLN A 260 -6.12 21.15 -11.88
CA GLN A 260 -6.20 22.13 -12.95
C GLN A 260 -4.88 22.24 -13.73
N THR A 261 -3.75 22.15 -13.03
CA THR A 261 -2.43 22.14 -13.64
C THR A 261 -2.24 20.89 -14.51
N MET A 262 -2.69 19.72 -14.05
CA MET A 262 -2.68 18.48 -14.84
C MET A 262 -3.52 18.62 -16.11
N MET A 263 -4.74 19.15 -15.98
CA MET A 263 -5.67 19.34 -17.10
C MET A 263 -5.14 20.32 -18.15
N ILE A 264 -4.49 21.41 -17.74
CA ILE A 264 -3.96 22.41 -18.68
C ILE A 264 -2.64 21.96 -19.30
N GLN A 265 -1.68 21.47 -18.50
CA GLN A 265 -0.30 21.29 -18.96
C GLN A 265 -0.03 19.91 -19.58
N PHE A 266 -0.75 18.86 -19.17
CA PHE A 266 -0.49 17.50 -19.63
C PHE A 266 -1.47 17.00 -20.69
N ARG A 267 -2.71 17.52 -20.76
CA ARG A 267 -3.64 17.16 -21.86
C ARG A 267 -3.22 17.79 -23.19
N ALA A 268 -2.76 19.05 -23.20
CA ALA A 268 -2.28 19.70 -24.41
C ALA A 268 -1.12 18.94 -25.08
N ALA A 269 -0.36 18.17 -24.30
CA ALA A 269 0.77 17.37 -24.77
C ALA A 269 0.41 15.91 -25.12
N ALA A 270 -0.75 15.40 -24.67
CA ALA A 270 -1.07 13.97 -24.76
C ALA A 270 -1.81 13.57 -26.06
N GLY A 271 -2.39 14.51 -26.80
CA GLY A 271 -3.06 14.22 -28.09
C GLY A 271 -4.22 13.22 -28.00
N VAL A 272 -4.78 13.00 -26.82
CA VAL A 272 -5.91 12.08 -26.59
C VAL A 272 -7.20 12.89 -26.51
N ASP A 273 -8.09 12.60 -27.47
CA ASP A 273 -9.47 13.03 -27.65
C ASP A 273 -9.75 14.55 -27.58
N GLU A 274 -10.13 15.10 -28.74
CA GLU A 274 -10.78 16.40 -28.94
C GLU A 274 -12.19 16.47 -28.30
N THR A 275 -12.37 15.92 -27.09
CA THR A 275 -13.57 16.14 -26.30
C THR A 275 -13.44 17.49 -25.58
N ALA A 276 -14.47 18.32 -25.69
CA ALA A 276 -14.49 19.68 -25.14
C ALA A 276 -14.26 19.71 -23.62
N ASP A 277 -14.65 18.65 -22.90
CA ASP A 277 -14.55 18.55 -21.45
C ASP A 277 -13.46 17.57 -20.98
N PRO A 278 -12.73 17.91 -19.90
CA PRO A 278 -11.72 17.02 -19.35
C PRO A 278 -12.30 15.81 -18.63
N LYS A 279 -12.12 14.64 -19.25
CA LYS A 279 -12.36 13.32 -18.64
C LYS A 279 -11.42 13.07 -17.46
N LEU A 280 -12.01 12.62 -16.36
CA LEU A 280 -11.34 12.16 -15.16
C LEU A 280 -10.97 10.68 -15.29
N SER A 281 -9.89 10.28 -14.63
CA SER A 281 -9.55 8.86 -14.49
C SER A 281 -10.40 8.19 -13.42
N GLY A 282 -10.76 8.95 -12.39
CA GLY A 282 -11.65 8.49 -11.34
C GLY A 282 -12.09 9.61 -10.40
N ILE A 283 -13.04 9.29 -9.54
CA ILE A 283 -13.51 10.15 -8.45
C ILE A 283 -13.34 9.35 -7.16
N TYR A 284 -12.53 9.85 -6.24
CA TYR A 284 -12.29 9.20 -4.97
C TYR A 284 -13.10 9.91 -3.89
N MET A 285 -13.63 9.17 -2.95
CA MET A 285 -14.45 9.71 -1.88
C MET A 285 -14.35 8.82 -0.65
N LYS A 286 -14.79 9.36 0.49
CA LYS A 286 -14.86 8.64 1.75
C LYS A 286 -16.30 8.52 2.19
N VAL A 287 -16.70 7.34 2.66
CA VAL A 287 -18.00 7.16 3.30
C VAL A 287 -17.89 7.55 4.77
N LYS A 288 -18.93 8.18 5.30
CA LYS A 288 -18.98 8.61 6.71
C LYS A 288 -18.80 7.47 7.70
N ASP A 289 -19.38 6.31 7.39
CA ASP A 289 -19.34 5.10 8.22
C ASP A 289 -19.42 3.87 7.33
N ILE A 290 -18.63 2.84 7.65
CA ILE A 290 -18.64 1.57 6.92
C ILE A 290 -20.00 0.87 6.94
N GLY A 291 -20.78 1.01 8.02
CA GLY A 291 -22.11 0.42 8.16
C GLY A 291 -23.16 0.99 7.21
N VAL A 292 -22.89 2.14 6.58
CA VAL A 292 -23.75 2.73 5.54
C VAL A 292 -23.13 2.67 4.15
N LEU A 293 -22.01 1.94 3.96
CA LEU A 293 -21.31 1.82 2.68
C LEU A 293 -22.24 1.44 1.54
N GLU A 294 -23.03 0.36 1.69
CA GLU A 294 -23.99 -0.08 0.66
C GLU A 294 -25.02 1.00 0.32
N THR A 295 -25.51 1.73 1.33
CA THR A 295 -26.48 2.82 1.09
C THR A 295 -25.81 4.00 0.39
N ALA A 296 -24.55 4.30 0.73
CA ALA A 296 -23.76 5.33 0.08
C ALA A 296 -23.46 4.96 -1.39
N LEU A 297 -23.06 3.71 -1.67
CA LEU A 297 -22.86 3.20 -3.02
C LEU A 297 -24.13 3.30 -3.86
N GLN A 298 -25.30 3.01 -3.27
CA GLN A 298 -26.57 3.18 -3.95
C GLN A 298 -26.87 4.66 -4.26
N GLN A 299 -26.55 5.59 -3.35
CA GLN A 299 -26.69 7.03 -3.61
C GLN A 299 -25.79 7.49 -4.76
N ILE A 300 -24.51 7.10 -4.73
CA ILE A 300 -23.55 7.41 -5.80
C ILE A 300 -24.05 6.86 -7.13
N ARG A 301 -24.51 5.60 -7.15
CA ARG A 301 -25.06 4.95 -8.34
C ARG A 301 -26.24 5.73 -8.92
N ASN A 302 -27.20 6.13 -8.09
CA ASN A 302 -28.37 6.87 -8.55
C ASN A 302 -27.98 8.22 -9.17
N VAL A 303 -27.02 8.94 -8.56
CA VAL A 303 -26.53 10.22 -9.09
C VAL A 303 -25.85 10.02 -10.43
N LEU A 304 -24.91 9.07 -10.53
CA LEU A 304 -24.19 8.79 -11.76
C LEU A 304 -25.10 8.24 -12.86
N GLN A 305 -26.11 7.45 -12.51
CA GLN A 305 -27.05 6.92 -13.49
C GLN A 305 -27.86 8.04 -14.14
N VAL A 306 -28.17 9.11 -13.41
CA VAL A 306 -28.80 10.32 -13.99
C VAL A 306 -27.79 11.10 -14.83
N SER A 307 -26.57 11.35 -14.34
CA SER A 307 -25.59 12.17 -15.07
C SER A 307 -24.99 11.48 -16.32
N HIS A 308 -25.06 10.15 -16.38
CA HIS A 308 -24.62 9.31 -17.50
C HIS A 308 -25.78 8.83 -18.39
N ASN A 309 -26.99 9.38 -18.26
CA ASN A 309 -28.18 9.03 -19.07
C ASN A 309 -28.51 7.52 -19.05
N GLY A 310 -28.26 6.84 -17.93
CA GLY A 310 -28.50 5.41 -17.75
C GLY A 310 -27.39 4.48 -18.26
N ILE A 311 -26.29 5.02 -18.80
CA ILE A 311 -25.13 4.22 -19.26
C ILE A 311 -24.24 3.88 -18.05
N GLU A 312 -23.85 2.61 -17.94
CA GLU A 312 -22.96 2.09 -16.88
C GLU A 312 -21.50 2.02 -17.36
N ASP A 313 -20.92 3.18 -17.67
CA ASP A 313 -19.51 3.38 -18.09
C ASP A 313 -18.56 3.63 -16.90
N TRP A 314 -18.96 3.22 -15.71
CA TRP A 314 -18.20 3.40 -14.48
C TRP A 314 -18.34 2.17 -13.58
N THR A 315 -17.37 2.01 -12.69
CA THR A 315 -17.37 0.92 -11.71
C THR A 315 -16.92 1.41 -10.34
N PHE A 316 -17.44 0.77 -9.30
CA PHE A 316 -16.97 1.01 -7.93
C PHE A 316 -15.78 0.11 -7.65
N ARG A 317 -14.75 0.69 -7.02
CA ARG A 317 -13.70 -0.02 -6.31
C ARG A 317 -13.81 0.33 -4.85
N THR A 318 -14.11 -0.66 -4.03
CA THR A 318 -14.04 -0.56 -2.57
C THR A 318 -12.80 -1.29 -2.09
N GLU A 319 -12.33 -0.95 -0.90
CA GLU A 319 -11.25 -1.69 -0.25
C GLU A 319 -11.77 -2.94 0.48
N GLU A 320 -13.09 -3.17 0.51
CA GLU A 320 -13.74 -4.38 1.07
C GLU A 320 -13.48 -5.62 0.22
N ASP A 321 -13.66 -5.54 -1.10
CA ASP A 321 -13.33 -6.64 -2.02
C ASP A 321 -11.89 -7.11 -1.83
N LEU A 322 -10.98 -6.15 -1.60
CA LEU A 322 -9.58 -6.43 -1.30
C LEU A 322 -9.42 -7.05 0.09
N ALA A 323 -10.07 -6.48 1.11
CA ALA A 323 -10.02 -7.00 2.48
C ALA A 323 -10.56 -8.43 2.59
N ASP A 324 -11.60 -8.79 1.82
CA ASP A 324 -12.17 -10.13 1.79
C ASP A 324 -11.21 -11.12 1.11
N GLY A 325 -10.62 -10.75 -0.03
CA GLY A 325 -9.56 -11.56 -0.66
C GLY A 325 -8.37 -11.80 0.27
N ILE A 326 -8.03 -10.78 1.07
CA ILE A 326 -7.01 -10.83 2.11
C ILE A 326 -7.40 -11.79 3.23
N GLN A 327 -8.62 -11.69 3.77
CA GLN A 327 -9.12 -12.55 4.84
C GLN A 327 -9.19 -14.02 4.41
N LEU A 328 -9.63 -14.29 3.18
CA LEU A 328 -9.64 -15.63 2.60
C LEU A 328 -8.22 -16.22 2.55
N THR A 329 -7.24 -15.41 2.14
CA THR A 329 -5.84 -15.81 2.12
C THR A 329 -5.34 -16.15 3.52
N ILE A 330 -5.56 -15.27 4.51
CA ILE A 330 -5.17 -15.51 5.91
C ILE A 330 -5.83 -16.78 6.46
N SER A 331 -7.12 -16.97 6.19
CA SER A 331 -7.88 -18.15 6.64
C SER A 331 -7.26 -19.45 6.10
N ASN A 332 -6.88 -19.46 4.82
CA ASN A 332 -6.19 -20.60 4.21
C ASN A 332 -4.84 -20.90 4.89
N PHE A 333 -4.01 -19.88 5.13
CA PHE A 333 -2.74 -20.04 5.84
C PHE A 333 -2.94 -20.52 7.29
N ARG A 334 -3.94 -19.98 7.99
CA ARG A 334 -4.30 -20.41 9.34
C ARG A 334 -4.72 -21.88 9.36
N MET A 335 -5.57 -22.29 8.42
CA MET A 335 -6.01 -23.68 8.28
C MET A 335 -4.85 -24.62 7.93
N SER A 336 -3.98 -24.25 7.00
CA SER A 336 -2.77 -25.02 6.70
C SER A 336 -1.84 -25.14 7.92
N GLY A 337 -1.66 -24.06 8.68
CA GLY A 337 -0.87 -24.06 9.92
C GLY A 337 -1.43 -25.02 10.98
N VAL A 338 -2.76 -25.06 11.15
CA VAL A 338 -3.43 -26.00 12.06
C VAL A 338 -3.23 -27.44 11.62
N ILE A 339 -3.39 -27.74 10.32
CA ILE A 339 -3.18 -29.09 9.78
C ILE A 339 -1.74 -29.55 9.99
N ILE A 340 -0.76 -28.68 9.69
CA ILE A 340 0.66 -28.98 9.87
C ILE A 340 0.98 -29.22 11.34
N ALA A 341 0.45 -28.39 12.25
CA ALA A 341 0.63 -28.58 13.67
C ALA A 341 -0.01 -29.88 14.18
N ALA A 342 -1.20 -30.24 13.69
CA ALA A 342 -1.86 -31.48 14.03
C ALA A 342 -1.03 -32.70 13.58
N ILE A 343 -0.54 -32.70 12.34
CA ILE A 343 0.34 -33.77 11.83
C ILE A 343 1.63 -33.85 12.66
N ALA A 344 2.26 -32.73 12.95
CA ALA A 344 3.50 -32.69 13.74
C ALA A 344 3.28 -33.25 15.15
N LEU A 345 2.14 -32.95 15.79
CA LEU A 345 1.78 -33.45 17.11
C LEU A 345 1.49 -34.96 17.07
N VAL A 346 0.77 -35.45 16.06
CA VAL A 346 0.50 -36.88 15.88
C VAL A 346 1.80 -37.66 15.63
N VAL A 347 2.65 -37.19 14.72
CA VAL A 347 3.95 -37.83 14.42
C VAL A 347 4.87 -37.81 15.65
N GLY A 348 4.93 -36.67 16.37
CA GLY A 348 5.67 -36.57 17.63
C GLY A 348 5.14 -37.54 18.69
N GLY A 349 3.82 -37.67 18.82
CA GLY A 349 3.17 -38.59 19.76
C GLY A 349 3.44 -40.06 19.46
N ILE A 350 3.36 -40.47 18.19
CA ILE A 350 3.71 -41.83 17.74
C ILE A 350 5.20 -42.11 18.01
N GLY A 351 6.07 -41.13 17.75
CA GLY A 351 7.49 -41.23 18.04
C GLY A 351 7.77 -41.50 19.52
N ILE A 352 7.12 -40.75 20.42
CA ILE A 352 7.26 -40.95 21.87
C ILE A 352 6.76 -42.34 22.28
N MET A 353 5.60 -42.76 21.77
CA MET A 353 5.01 -44.06 22.11
C MET A 353 5.91 -45.22 21.69
N ASN A 354 6.44 -45.18 20.46
CA ASN A 354 7.32 -46.23 19.95
C ASN A 354 8.63 -46.31 20.74
N ILE A 355 9.16 -45.17 21.15
CA ILE A 355 10.39 -45.07 21.96
C ILE A 355 10.17 -45.52 23.42
N MET A 356 8.95 -45.41 23.96
CA MET A 356 8.62 -45.93 25.30
C MET A 356 8.34 -47.44 25.29
N LEU A 357 7.84 -47.98 24.18
CA LEU A 357 7.54 -49.41 24.03
C LEU A 357 8.76 -50.27 23.67
N ALA A 358 9.76 -49.70 22.99
CA ALA A 358 11.05 -50.33 22.67
C ALA A 358 12.12 -49.95 23.70
#